data_AF-A0A315ZC03-F1
#
_entry.id   AF-A0A315ZC03-F1
#
_cell.length_a   1.000
_cell.length_b   1.000
_cell.length_c   1.000
_cell.angle_alpha   90.00
_cell.angle_beta   90.00
_cell.angle_gamma   90.00
#
_symmetry.space_group_name_H-M   'P 1'
#
loop_
_entity.id
_entity.type
_entity.pdbx_description
1 polymer ?
#
loop_
_entity_poly.entity_id
_entity_poly.type
_entity_poly.pdbx_seq_one_letter_code
_entity_poly.pdbx_strand_id
1 'polypeptide(L)' 'MRIIRVEPFLHRQEKRLFLFFNYDKELISIIKQIPTARWSQSRRCWHLADNSKNRKRLRFYFWGRALVDY' A
#
# COMPACT_ATOMS: atom_id res chain seq x y z
N MET A 1 -5.71 16.72 -3.01
CA MET A 1 -4.43 16.04 -2.69
C MET A 1 -4.71 14.58 -2.38
N ARG A 2 -3.99 13.63 -2.99
CA ARG A 2 -4.17 12.19 -2.74
C ARG A 2 -3.31 11.79 -1.53
N ILE A 3 -3.87 11.07 -0.56
CA ILE A 3 -3.18 10.59 0.63
C ILE A 3 -3.37 9.08 0.70
N ILE A 4 -2.27 8.37 0.96
CA ILE A 4 -2.26 6.93 1.24
C ILE A 4 -1.80 6.78 2.68
N ARG A 5 -2.73 6.44 3.58
CA ARG A 5 -2.38 6.09 4.95
C ARG A 5 -1.83 4.67 4.97
N VAL A 6 -0.64 4.51 5.52
CA VAL A 6 0.06 3.23 5.65
C VAL A 6 0.01 2.79 7.10
N GLU A 7 -0.51 1.60 7.35
CA GLU A 7 -0.50 1.02 8.70
C GLU A 7 0.23 -0.33 8.67
N PRO A 8 1.34 -0.49 9.42
CA PRO A 8 1.99 -1.79 9.58
C PRO A 8 1.13 -2.70 10.47
N PHE A 9 0.95 -3.95 10.07
CA PHE A 9 0.17 -4.93 10.82
C PHE A 9 0.76 -6.33 10.68
N LEU A 10 0.74 -7.10 11.77
CA LEU A 10 1.16 -8.50 11.77
C LEU A 10 -0.05 -9.38 11.41
N HIS A 11 -0.06 -9.93 10.19
CA HIS A 11 -1.11 -10.82 9.72
C HIS A 11 -0.56 -12.23 9.55
N ARG A 12 -1.02 -13.19 10.38
CA ARG A 12 -0.60 -14.61 10.31
C ARG A 12 0.93 -14.79 10.34
N GLN A 13 1.58 -14.13 11.30
CA GLN A 13 3.05 -14.07 11.46
C GLN A 13 3.82 -13.37 10.33
N GLU A 14 3.14 -12.84 9.32
CA GLU A 14 3.77 -12.00 8.28
C GLU A 14 3.54 -10.52 8.57
N LYS A 15 4.62 -9.74 8.57
CA LYS A 15 4.51 -8.27 8.63
C LYS A 15 3.97 -7.76 7.30
N ARG A 16 2.92 -6.96 7.33
CA ARG A 16 2.28 -6.37 6.14
C ARG A 16 2.01 -4.89 6.33
N LEU A 17 2.07 -4.16 5.22
CA LEU A 17 1.70 -2.75 5.13
C LEU A 17 0.31 -2.66 4.53
N PHE A 18 -0.65 -2.14 5.29
CA PHE A 18 -2.00 -1.85 4.82
C PHE A 18 -2.05 -0.42 4.29
N LEU A 19 -2.69 -0.24 3.13
CA LEU A 19 -2.76 1.01 2.38
C LEU A 19 -4.22 1.44 2.29
N PHE A 20 -4.57 2.49 3.01
CA PHE A 20 -5.91 3.07 3.05
C PHE A 20 -5.96 4.34 2.22
N PHE A 21 -6.87 4.35 1.25
CA PHE A 21 -7.16 5.49 0.39
C PHE A 21 -8.53 5.27 -0.28
N ASN A 22 -9.19 6.36 -0.69
CA ASN A 22 -10.42 6.28 -1.48
C ASN A 22 -10.17 5.59 -2.82
N TYR A 23 -11.21 5.03 -3.43
CA TYR A 23 -11.08 4.39 -4.75
C TYR A 23 -10.43 5.35 -5.76
N ASP A 24 -9.23 4.99 -6.21
CA ASP A 24 -8.47 5.74 -7.20
C ASP A 24 -7.83 4.75 -8.18
N LYS A 25 -8.29 4.79 -9.43
CA LYS A 25 -7.86 3.85 -10.47
C LYS A 25 -6.36 3.93 -10.76
N GLU A 26 -5.76 5.10 -10.67
CA GLU A 26 -4.33 5.31 -10.91
C GLU A 26 -3.51 4.68 -9.79
N LEU A 27 -3.85 4.97 -8.53
CA LEU A 27 -3.17 4.39 -7.38
C LEU A 27 -3.32 2.86 -7.36
N ILE A 28 -4.51 2.35 -7.67
CA ILE A 28 -4.76 0.90 -7.75
C ILE A 28 -3.92 0.25 -8.84
N SER A 29 -3.79 0.88 -10.02
CA SER A 29 -2.96 0.37 -11.12
C SER A 29 -1.50 0.23 -10.70
N ILE A 30 -0.96 1.22 -10.00
CA ILE A 30 0.40 1.20 -9.45
C ILE A 30 0.56 0.08 -8.41
N ILE A 31 -0.38 -0.04 -7.46
CA ILE A 31 -0.31 -1.07 -6.40
C ILE A 31 -0.33 -2.47 -6.99
N LYS A 32 -1.14 -2.71 -8.03
CA LYS A 32 -1.24 -4.01 -8.71
C LYS A 32 0.07 -4.47 -9.35
N GLN A 33 1.00 -3.56 -9.63
CA GLN A 33 2.34 -3.91 -10.16
C GLN A 33 3.27 -4.48 -9.07
N ILE A 34 2.92 -4.34 -7.79
CA ILE A 34 3.71 -4.88 -6.68
C ILE A 34 3.34 -6.36 -6.48
N PRO A 35 4.27 -7.32 -6.65
CA PRO A 35 3.93 -8.75 -6.65
C PRO A 35 3.25 -9.26 -5.37
N THR A 36 3.55 -8.65 -4.23
CA THR A 36 2.96 -9.04 -2.93
C THR A 36 1.67 -8.31 -2.60
N ALA A 37 1.19 -7.41 -3.48
CA ALA A 37 -0.02 -6.65 -3.24
C ALA A 37 -1.27 -7.53 -3.35
N ARG A 38 -2.17 -7.37 -2.37
CA ARG A 38 -3.43 -8.10 -2.27
C ARG A 38 -4.51 -7.15 -1.76
N TRP A 39 -5.75 -7.40 -2.16
CA TRP A 39 -6.92 -6.71 -1.62
C TRP A 39 -7.42 -7.44 -0.37
N SER A 40 -7.61 -6.72 0.73
CA SER A 40 -8.32 -7.22 1.91
C SER A 40 -9.79 -6.85 1.79
N GLN A 41 -10.65 -7.84 1.58
CA GLN A 41 -12.09 -7.61 1.53
C GLN A 41 -12.65 -7.16 2.90
N SER A 42 -12.14 -7.73 4.00
CA SER A 42 -12.61 -7.40 5.36
C SER A 42 -12.20 -6.00 5.81
N ARG A 43 -11.02 -5.52 5.41
CA ARG A 43 -10.52 -4.18 5.76
C ARG A 43 -10.71 -3.15 4.65
N ARG A 44 -11.27 -3.56 3.50
CA ARG A 44 -11.51 -2.73 2.31
C ARG A 44 -10.29 -1.88 1.91
N CYS A 45 -9.12 -2.50 1.88
CA CYS A 45 -7.86 -1.82 1.58
C CYS A 45 -6.87 -2.76 0.91
N TRP A 46 -5.84 -2.17 0.30
CA TRP A 46 -4.73 -2.93 -0.27
C TRP A 46 -3.71 -3.23 0.82
N HIS A 47 -3.02 -4.36 0.73
CA HIS A 47 -1.90 -4.66 1.60
C HIS A 47 -0.80 -5.41 0.86
N LEU A 48 0.43 -5.28 1.34
CA LEU A 48 1.61 -5.90 0.76
C LEU A 48 2.63 -6.29 1.85
N ALA A 49 3.58 -7.17 1.52
CA ALA A 49 4.57 -7.63 2.49
C ALA A 49 5.42 -6.45 3.00
N ASP A 50 5.58 -6.35 4.31
CA ASP A 50 6.40 -5.32 4.93
C ASP A 50 7.88 -5.73 4.89
N ASN A 51 8.56 -5.28 3.84
CA ASN A 51 10.00 -5.44 3.68
C ASN A 51 10.61 -4.14 3.15
N SER A 52 11.93 -4.02 3.25
CA SER A 52 12.67 -2.82 2.86
C SER A 52 12.46 -2.45 1.37
N LYS A 53 12.37 -3.44 0.48
CA LYS A 53 12.12 -3.24 -0.96
C LYS A 53 10.76 -2.61 -1.20
N ASN A 54 9.73 -3.10 -0.53
CA ASN A 54 8.36 -2.61 -0.66
C ASN A 54 8.17 -1.21 -0.03
N ARG A 55 8.78 -0.94 1.12
CA ARG A 55 8.79 0.42 1.71
C ARG A 55 9.45 1.45 0.79
N LYS A 56 10.58 1.09 0.15
CA LYS A 56 11.25 1.93 -0.86
C LYS A 56 10.35 2.14 -2.09
N ARG A 57 9.74 1.07 -2.61
CA ARG A 57 8.81 1.14 -3.75
C ARG A 57 7.62 2.06 -3.50
N LEU A 58 6.99 2.00 -2.32
CA LEU A 58 5.88 2.89 -1.98
C LEU A 58 6.27 4.36 -2.09
N ARG A 59 7.41 4.74 -1.50
CA ARG A 59 7.91 6.12 -1.58
C ARG A 59 8.20 6.52 -3.03
N PHE A 60 8.85 5.66 -3.80
CA PHE A 60 9.24 5.96 -5.18
C PHE A 60 8.02 6.06 -6.12
N TYR A 61 7.12 5.09 -6.10
CA TYR A 61 5.99 5.05 -7.02
C TYR A 61 4.97 6.16 -6.77
N PHE A 62 4.79 6.56 -5.51
CA PHE A 62 3.84 7.61 -5.15
C PHE A 62 4.45 9.00 -5.07
N TRP A 63 5.77 9.14 -5.26
CA TRP A 63 6.42 10.45 -5.35
C TRP A 63 5.75 11.32 -6.41
N GLY A 64 5.30 12.52 -6.01
CA GLY A 64 4.57 13.46 -6.86
C GLY A 64 3.14 13.06 -7.23
N ARG A 65 2.67 11.86 -6.86
CA ARG A 65 1.33 11.34 -7.18
C ARG A 65 0.41 11.26 -5.96
N ALA A 66 0.95 10.94 -4.78
CA ALA A 66 0.24 10.92 -3.52
C ALA A 66 1.19 11.12 -2.34
N LEU A 67 0.69 11.69 -1.25
CA LEU A 67 1.40 11.69 0.03
C LEU A 67 1.28 10.30 0.66
N VAL A 68 2.41 9.69 1.00
CA VAL A 68 2.46 8.42 1.74
C VAL A 68 2.66 8.74 3.22
N ASP A 69 1.60 8.57 4.00
CA ASP A 69 1.55 8.84 5.44
C ASP A 69 1.85 7.54 6.20
N TYR A 70 2.94 7.52 6.98
CA TYR A 70 3.54 6.30 7.56
C TYR A 70 3.22 6.10 9.05
#